data_AF-A0A964UPZ5-F1
#
_entry.id   AF-A0A964UPZ5-F1
#
_cell.length_a   1.000
_cell.length_b   1.000
_cell.length_c   1.000
_cell.angle_alpha   90.00
_cell.angle_beta   90.00
_cell.angle_gamma   90.00
#
_symmetry.space_group_name_H-M   'P 1'
#
loop_
_entity.id
_entity.type
_entity.pdbx_description
1 polymer ?
#
loop_
_entity_poly.entity_id
_entity_poly.type
_entity_poly.pdbx_seq_one_letter_code
_entity_poly.pdbx_strand_id
1 'polypeptide(L)'
;MDGIEPYESALDAIPGAHPYPRTSRYHDAEIGVHRLPDGTEVRYAKRRLLPPLEESDDTQTHTVRTGERPDLLGQRYFGDPSQWWQIADANPVVDPRELTDEPGHHIEIPLAGHFPRGDRRG
;
A
#
# COMPACT_ATOMS: atom_id res chain seq x y z
N MET A 1 26.25 -20.04 -8.83
CA MET A 1 25.46 -20.47 -7.66
C MET A 1 25.25 -19.22 -6.83
N ASP A 2 24.13 -18.54 -7.00
CA ASP A 2 23.67 -17.55 -6.03
C ASP A 2 22.44 -18.17 -5.38
N GLY A 3 22.62 -18.65 -4.15
CA GLY A 3 21.53 -19.12 -3.32
C GLY A 3 20.70 -17.92 -2.91
N ILE A 4 19.43 -17.91 -3.29
CA ILE A 4 18.45 -17.04 -2.65
C ILE A 4 18.35 -17.57 -1.22
N GLU A 5 19.00 -16.90 -0.27
CA GLU A 5 18.79 -17.24 1.14
C GLU A 5 17.32 -16.95 1.46
N PRO A 6 16.57 -17.93 1.97
CA PRO A 6 15.17 -17.73 2.31
C PRO A 6 15.09 -16.64 3.38
N TYR A 7 14.33 -15.59 3.09
CA TYR A 7 14.04 -14.53 4.05
C TYR A 7 13.19 -15.12 5.18
N GLU A 8 13.82 -15.55 6.27
CA GLU A 8 13.13 -15.94 7.50
C GLU A 8 12.67 -14.68 8.23
N SER A 9 11.40 -14.32 8.04
CA SER A 9 10.78 -13.26 8.84
C SER A 9 10.45 -13.83 10.22
N ALA A 10 10.82 -13.14 11.30
CA ALA A 10 10.42 -13.50 12.67
C ALA A 10 8.90 -13.63 12.87
N LEU A 11 8.11 -13.07 11.93
CA LEU A 11 6.65 -13.15 11.90
C LEU A 11 6.14 -14.51 11.40
N ASP A 12 6.94 -15.31 10.69
CA ASP A 12 6.54 -16.62 10.15
C ASP A 12 6.18 -17.63 11.26
N ALA A 13 6.69 -17.42 12.47
CA ALA A 13 6.45 -18.29 13.64
C ALA A 13 5.15 -17.98 14.39
N ILE A 14 4.44 -16.90 14.05
CA ILE A 14 3.24 -16.46 14.78
C ILE A 14 1.99 -16.76 13.94
N PRO A 15 1.16 -17.74 14.34
CA PRO A 15 -0.12 -17.99 13.69
C PRO A 15 -1.00 -16.74 13.67
N GLY A 16 -1.38 -16.27 12.49
CA GLY A 16 -2.20 -15.07 12.30
C GLY A 16 -1.41 -13.76 12.18
N ALA A 17 -0.08 -13.77 12.26
CA ALA A 17 0.73 -12.60 11.92
C ALA A 17 0.79 -12.44 10.39
N HIS A 18 0.42 -11.26 9.92
CA HIS A 18 0.61 -10.91 8.52
C HIS A 18 2.09 -10.55 8.28
N PRO A 19 2.76 -11.05 7.22
CA PRO A 19 4.18 -10.77 6.98
C PRO A 19 4.46 -9.29 6.67
N TYR A 20 3.41 -8.52 6.37
CA TYR A 20 3.49 -7.09 6.14
C TYR A 20 2.96 -6.30 7.34
N PRO A 21 3.57 -5.15 7.70
CA PRO A 21 3.04 -4.28 8.73
C PRO A 21 1.66 -3.75 8.34
N ARG A 22 0.85 -3.36 9.32
CA ARG A 22 -0.50 -2.79 9.09
C ARG A 22 -0.49 -1.71 8.03
N THR A 23 0.43 -0.75 8.10
CA THR A 23 0.54 0.37 7.15
C THR A 23 0.89 -0.01 5.71
N SER A 24 1.22 -1.28 5.44
CA SER A 24 1.55 -1.76 4.09
C SER A 24 0.29 -1.95 3.25
N ARG A 25 0.37 -1.58 1.96
CA ARG A 25 -0.66 -1.85 0.95
C ARG A 25 -1.09 -3.32 0.89
N TYR A 26 -0.16 -4.23 1.20
CA TYR A 26 -0.38 -5.67 1.11
C TYR A 26 -0.83 -6.29 2.43
N HIS A 27 -1.06 -5.52 3.50
CA HIS A 27 -1.42 -6.08 4.81
C HIS A 27 -2.67 -6.98 4.78
N ASP A 28 -3.65 -6.68 3.94
CA ASP A 28 -4.89 -7.48 3.86
C ASP A 28 -4.88 -8.49 2.70
N ALA A 29 -3.74 -8.64 2.02
CA ALA A 29 -3.62 -9.58 0.90
C ALA A 29 -3.46 -11.01 1.40
N GLU A 30 -4.24 -11.95 0.87
CA GLU A 30 -4.05 -13.37 1.21
C GLU A 30 -2.64 -13.84 0.82
N ILE A 31 -1.98 -14.59 1.70
CA ILE A 31 -0.65 -15.16 1.45
C ILE A 31 -0.79 -16.58 0.90
N GLY A 32 -0.28 -16.81 -0.31
CA GLY A 32 -0.17 -18.13 -0.93
C GLY A 32 1.20 -18.76 -0.66
N VAL A 33 1.27 -20.09 -0.73
CA VAL A 33 2.52 -20.87 -0.67
C VAL A 33 2.68 -21.64 -1.98
N HIS A 34 3.82 -21.47 -2.65
CA HIS A 34 4.19 -22.29 -3.80
C HIS A 34 5.34 -23.22 -3.40
N ARG A 35 5.16 -24.53 -3.62
CA ARG A 35 6.20 -25.51 -3.34
C ARG A 35 6.99 -25.82 -4.60
N LEU A 36 8.29 -25.57 -4.55
CA LEU A 36 9.24 -25.88 -5.62
C LEU A 36 9.51 -27.40 -5.69
N PRO A 37 10.01 -27.90 -6.83
CA PRO A 37 10.31 -29.33 -7.00
C PRO A 37 11.35 -29.90 -6.03
N ASP A 38 12.23 -29.05 -5.48
CA ASP A 38 13.22 -29.41 -4.46
C ASP A 38 12.64 -29.46 -3.03
N GLY A 39 11.35 -29.15 -2.88
CA GLY A 39 10.64 -29.12 -1.61
C GLY A 39 10.62 -27.76 -0.91
N THR A 40 11.35 -26.77 -1.43
CA THR A 40 11.38 -25.39 -0.90
C THR A 40 10.00 -24.73 -1.02
N GLU A 41 9.54 -24.08 0.05
CA GLU A 41 8.29 -23.33 0.06
C GLU A 41 8.56 -21.83 -0.12
N VAL A 42 7.93 -21.24 -1.14
CA VAL A 42 8.00 -19.80 -1.44
C VAL A 42 6.65 -19.17 -1.11
N ARG A 43 6.63 -18.28 -0.12
CA ARG A 43 5.44 -17.47 0.21
C ARG A 43 5.33 -16.27 -0.72
N TYR A 44 4.11 -15.97 -1.16
CA TYR A 44 3.85 -14.82 -2.02
C TYR A 44 2.51 -14.17 -1.66
N ALA A 45 2.42 -12.85 -1.78
CA ALA A 45 1.14 -12.14 -1.69
C ALA A 45 0.30 -12.46 -2.93
N LYS A 46 -0.94 -12.90 -2.75
CA LYS A 46 -1.89 -13.08 -3.86
C LYS A 46 -2.30 -11.73 -4.44
N ARG A 47 -2.88 -11.77 -5.64
CA ARG A 47 -3.33 -10.56 -6.34
C ARG A 47 -4.39 -9.83 -5.50
N ARG A 48 -4.11 -8.59 -5.14
CA ARG A 48 -5.08 -7.65 -4.58
C ARG A 48 -5.87 -7.01 -5.73
N LEU A 49 -7.19 -7.08 -5.67
CA LEU A 49 -8.06 -6.28 -6.53
C LEU A 49 -8.27 -4.92 -5.85
N LEU A 50 -8.33 -3.84 -6.63
CA LEU A 50 -8.71 -2.54 -6.08
C LEU A 50 -10.14 -2.65 -5.53
N PRO A 51 -10.42 -2.08 -4.34
CA PRO A 51 -11.80 -1.98 -3.87
C PRO A 51 -12.62 -1.17 -4.89
N PRO A 52 -13.92 -1.45 -5.05
CA PRO A 52 -14.82 -0.54 -5.77
C PRO A 52 -14.72 0.85 -5.15
N LEU A 53 -14.67 1.89 -5.99
CA LEU A 53 -14.84 3.26 -5.51
C LEU A 53 -16.31 3.43 -5.14
N GLU A 54 -16.64 3.21 -3.88
CA GLU A 54 -17.98 3.53 -3.38
C GLU A 54 -18.10 5.06 -3.36
N GLU A 55 -19.20 5.65 -3.85
CA GLU A 55 -19.41 7.11 -3.87
C GLU A 55 -19.41 7.75 -2.46
N SER A 56 -19.31 6.93 -1.40
CA SER A 56 -19.38 7.31 0.01
C SER A 56 -18.02 7.29 0.73
N ASP A 57 -16.91 7.09 0.03
CA ASP A 57 -15.59 7.26 0.64
C ASP A 57 -15.30 8.76 0.85
N ASP A 58 -15.28 9.17 2.12
CA ASP A 58 -14.92 10.52 2.55
C ASP A 58 -13.54 10.90 1.99
N THR A 59 -13.56 11.73 0.94
CA THR A 59 -12.40 12.18 0.20
C THR A 59 -12.36 13.70 0.16
N GLN A 60 -11.15 14.25 0.00
CA GLN A 60 -10.94 15.66 -0.33
C GLN A 60 -10.19 15.76 -1.65
N THR A 61 -10.59 16.71 -2.49
CA THR A 61 -9.90 16.98 -3.75
C THR A 61 -8.58 17.74 -3.50
N HIS A 62 -7.50 17.27 -4.10
CA HIS A 62 -6.21 17.98 -4.17
C HIS A 62 -5.86 18.32 -5.62
N THR A 63 -5.45 19.57 -5.87
CA THR A 63 -4.92 19.99 -7.16
C THR A 63 -3.41 19.79 -7.20
N VAL A 64 -2.95 18.93 -8.11
CA VAL A 64 -1.55 18.61 -8.33
C VAL A 64 -0.77 19.85 -8.72
N ARG A 65 0.39 20.06 -8.09
CA ARG A 65 1.33 21.13 -8.43
C ARG A 65 2.57 20.59 -9.11
N THR A 66 3.24 21.45 -9.88
CA THR A 66 4.51 21.11 -10.52
C THR A 66 5.53 20.63 -9.49
N GLY A 67 6.15 19.47 -9.76
CA GLY A 67 7.17 18.87 -8.92
C GLY A 67 6.63 18.08 -7.71
N GLU A 68 5.31 17.92 -7.58
CA GLU A 68 4.75 16.97 -6.62
C GLU A 68 5.03 15.53 -7.05
N ARG A 69 5.12 14.65 -6.05
CA ARG A 69 5.33 13.21 -6.22
C ARG A 69 4.40 12.45 -5.28
N PRO A 70 3.97 11.22 -5.62
CA PRO A 70 3.05 10.46 -4.78
C PRO A 70 3.57 10.28 -3.34
N ASP A 71 4.87 10.05 -3.15
CA ASP A 71 5.47 9.93 -1.82
C ASP A 71 5.40 11.23 -1.00
N LEU A 72 5.53 12.39 -1.64
CA LEU A 72 5.38 13.69 -0.97
C LEU A 72 3.93 13.91 -0.54
N LEU A 73 2.97 13.48 -1.36
CA LEU A 73 1.55 13.53 -1.01
C LEU A 73 1.25 12.57 0.14
N GLY A 74 1.80 11.36 0.13
CA GLY A 74 1.69 10.41 1.25
C GLY A 74 2.23 10.99 2.56
N GLN A 75 3.40 11.62 2.52
CA GLN A 75 3.96 12.32 3.68
C GLN A 75 3.07 13.49 4.13
N ARG A 76 2.51 14.28 3.20
CA ARG A 76 1.66 15.44 3.51
C ARG A 76 0.35 15.03 4.17
N TYR A 77 -0.35 14.05 3.62
CA TYR A 77 -1.71 13.71 4.04
C TYR A 77 -1.76 12.63 5.12
N PHE A 78 -0.85 11.66 5.07
CA PHE A 78 -0.86 10.52 6.01
C PHE A 78 0.31 10.53 6.99
N GLY A 79 1.26 11.46 6.83
CA GLY A 79 2.45 11.55 7.67
C GLY A 79 3.52 10.51 7.36
N ASP A 80 3.35 9.70 6.31
CA ASP A 80 4.28 8.65 5.91
C ASP A 80 4.37 8.58 4.37
N PRO A 81 5.56 8.69 3.76
CA PRO A 81 5.72 8.67 2.32
C PRO A 81 5.36 7.32 1.71
N SER A 82 5.45 6.21 2.47
CA SER A 82 5.08 4.87 1.99
C SER A 82 3.57 4.66 1.86
N GLN A 83 2.75 5.56 2.43
CA GLN A 83 1.29 5.48 2.39
C GLN A 83 0.65 6.12 1.15
N TRP A 84 1.46 6.52 0.14
CA TRP A 84 0.97 7.08 -1.12
C TRP A 84 -0.06 6.19 -1.85
N TRP A 85 0.00 4.88 -1.62
CA TRP A 85 -0.88 3.90 -2.27
C TRP A 85 -2.36 4.09 -1.94
N GLN A 86 -2.70 4.74 -0.82
CA GLN A 86 -4.08 5.03 -0.47
C GLN A 86 -4.70 6.04 -1.44
N ILE A 87 -3.90 7.00 -1.92
CA ILE A 87 -4.31 7.94 -2.96
C ILE A 87 -4.48 7.19 -4.29
N ALA A 88 -3.57 6.27 -4.61
CA ALA A 88 -3.66 5.46 -5.82
C ALA A 88 -4.80 4.42 -5.79
N ASP A 89 -5.32 4.07 -4.62
CA ASP A 89 -6.50 3.21 -4.51
C ASP A 89 -7.79 4.03 -4.70
N ALA A 90 -7.80 5.30 -4.25
CA ALA A 90 -8.94 6.22 -4.41
C ALA A 90 -9.04 6.81 -5.83
N ASN A 91 -7.93 6.88 -6.55
CA ASN A 91 -7.88 7.29 -7.94
C ASN A 91 -7.39 6.06 -8.71
N PRO A 92 -8.22 5.36 -9.48
CA PRO A 92 -7.96 4.00 -9.98
C PRO A 92 -6.93 4.00 -11.13
N VAL A 93 -5.73 4.49 -10.83
CA VAL A 93 -4.59 4.62 -11.74
C VAL A 93 -3.83 3.30 -11.79
N VAL A 94 -3.28 2.99 -12.96
CA VAL A 94 -2.47 1.78 -13.14
C VAL A 94 -1.03 2.05 -12.73
N ASP A 95 -0.44 3.17 -13.17
CA ASP A 95 0.85 3.65 -12.69
C ASP A 95 0.64 4.78 -11.67
N PRO A 96 1.17 4.64 -10.43
CA PRO A 96 1.10 5.69 -9.42
C PRO A 96 1.66 7.04 -9.84
N ARG A 97 2.57 7.09 -10.81
CA ARG A 97 3.13 8.35 -11.32
C ARG A 97 2.08 9.20 -12.03
N GLU A 98 1.03 8.58 -12.58
CA GLU A 98 -0.09 9.27 -13.22
C GLU A 98 -0.80 10.25 -12.26
N LEU A 99 -0.74 9.99 -10.95
CA LEU A 99 -1.32 10.89 -9.93
C LEU A 99 -0.73 12.30 -9.95
N THR A 100 0.52 12.45 -10.40
CA THR A 100 1.25 13.73 -10.33
C THR A 100 1.91 14.14 -11.65
N ASP A 101 1.65 13.42 -12.74
CA ASP A 101 2.31 13.66 -14.02
C ASP A 101 1.85 14.97 -14.68
N GLU A 102 0.58 15.33 -14.46
CA GLU A 102 -0.04 16.54 -15.00
C GLU A 102 -0.34 17.57 -13.89
N PRO A 103 0.42 18.68 -13.82
CA PRO A 103 0.09 19.80 -12.95
C PRO A 103 -1.28 20.39 -13.28
N GLY A 104 -2.07 20.70 -12.24
CA GLY A 104 -3.45 21.17 -12.38
C GLY A 104 -4.50 20.06 -12.38
N HIS A 105 -4.08 18.79 -12.44
CA HIS A 105 -4.98 17.66 -12.31
C HIS A 105 -5.57 17.57 -10.89
N HIS A 106 -6.82 17.11 -10.78
CA HIS A 106 -7.50 16.90 -9.51
C HIS A 106 -7.47 15.43 -9.15
N ILE A 107 -7.01 15.13 -7.93
CA ILE A 107 -7.00 13.77 -7.38
C ILE A 107 -7.74 13.74 -6.05
N GLU A 108 -8.38 12.62 -5.78
CA GLU A 108 -9.11 12.38 -4.54
C GLU A 108 -8.17 11.84 -3.45
N ILE A 109 -8.18 12.48 -2.28
CA ILE A 109 -7.37 12.11 -1.12
C ILE A 109 -8.30 11.57 -0.03
N PRO A 110 -8.18 10.28 0.37
CA PRO A 110 -8.96 9.72 1.48
C PRO A 110 -8.74 10.48 2.79
N LEU A 111 -9.84 10.85 3.47
CA LEU A 111 -9.81 11.56 4.76
C LEU A 111 -9.58 10.60 5.93
N ALA A 112 -10.21 9.44 5.90
CA ALA A 112 -9.87 8.31 6.74
C ALA A 112 -8.83 7.48 5.99
N GLY A 113 -7.56 7.67 6.29
CA GLY A 113 -6.57 6.69 5.87
C GLY A 113 -7.02 5.30 6.32
N HIS A 114 -6.77 4.26 5.52
CA HIS A 114 -7.17 2.88 5.83
C HIS A 114 -6.55 2.33 7.14
N PHE A 115 -5.71 3.13 7.82
CA PHE A 115 -5.25 2.88 9.16
C PHE A 115 -5.75 3.95 10.12
N PRO A 116 -6.34 3.56 11.25
CA PRO A 116 -6.53 4.50 12.34
C PRO A 116 -5.16 5.07 12.70
N ARG A 117 -5.01 6.40 12.59
CA ARG A 117 -3.84 7.12 13.08
C ARG A 117 -3.63 6.68 14.53
N GLY A 118 -2.61 5.86 14.77
CA GLY A 118 -2.30 5.37 16.11
C GLY A 118 -2.22 6.56 17.06
N ASP A 119 -3.13 6.59 18.04
CA ASP A 119 -3.17 7.61 19.08
C ASP A 119 -1.83 7.60 19.81
N ARG A 120 -0.93 8.52 19.45
CA ARG A 120 0.26 8.80 20.23
C ARG A 120 -0.19 9.64 21.43
N ARG A 121 -0.77 8.96 22.43
CA ARG A 121 -0.90 9.51 23.78
C ARG A 121 0.49 9.58 24.41
N GLY A 122 0.99 10.80 24.55
CA GLY A 122 1.90 11.18 25.64
C GLY A 122 1.11 11.65 26.84
#